data_AF-A0A2V9DC94-F1
#
_entry.id   AF-A0A2V9DC94-F1
#
_cell.length_a   1.000
_cell.length_b   1.000
_cell.length_c   1.000
_cell.angle_alpha   90.00
_cell.angle_beta   90.00
_cell.angle_gamma   90.00
#
_symmetry.space_group_name_H-M   'P 1'
#
loop_
_entity.id
_entity.type
_entity.pdbx_description
1 polymer ?
#
loop_
_entity_poly.entity_id
_entity_poly.type
_entity_poly.pdbx_seq_one_letter_code
_entity_poly.pdbx_strand_id
1 'polypeptide(L)'
;MNLAHLHLLLNHFSIIGTIIGLGLFLVSLVGENDDLKRAGLIIFAAMALLSLPTFFSGVGAQGAIQELPGVSEALIDRHEGAAILALFFMEITGALSLVGLWQSHKFSRPARGNVVAVLLLSLFTVGLMARVGTTGGDIRHPEVWASSDPAANEGTLGSIAHAFEPAPDKVTELMTANKFWWAFMMALHFIGLVMIVGAVGALDLRMLGFAKELPIASMHRLVPWALAGFAINVTTGVLAFIGMPNFYTYDIAFWIKIFAILLLGLNAAAFYLTDTFNVVEHMGPGEDAPPPAKIIAASSLVLWFAVITLGRYIQFYQSTVSGR
;
A
#
# COMPACT_ATOMS: atom_id res chain seq x y z
N MET A 1 -15.23 1.90 -17.17
CA MET A 1 -13.95 2.63 -17.07
C MET A 1 -12.83 1.64 -17.35
N ASN A 2 -11.89 1.95 -18.24
CA ASN A 2 -10.74 1.05 -18.51
C ASN A 2 -9.57 1.34 -17.55
N LEU A 3 -8.55 0.49 -17.52
CA LEU A 3 -7.42 0.59 -16.58
C LEU A 3 -6.59 1.85 -16.78
N ALA A 4 -6.39 2.30 -18.02
CA ALA A 4 -5.72 3.56 -18.31
C ALA A 4 -6.45 4.77 -17.69
N HIS A 5 -7.79 4.82 -17.80
CA HIS A 5 -8.59 5.87 -17.17
C HIS A 5 -8.50 5.81 -15.64
N LEU A 6 -8.50 4.60 -15.06
CA LEU A 6 -8.36 4.42 -13.62
C LEU A 6 -6.99 4.92 -13.12
N HIS A 7 -5.91 4.57 -13.82
CA HIS A 7 -4.56 5.01 -13.47
C HIS A 7 -4.43 6.54 -13.46
N LEU A 8 -4.95 7.19 -14.51
CA LEU A 8 -4.92 8.64 -14.64
C LEU A 8 -5.83 9.38 -13.65
N LEU A 9 -6.89 8.72 -13.18
CA LEU A 9 -7.72 9.25 -12.12
C LEU A 9 -6.96 9.21 -10.79
N LEU A 10 -6.32 8.07 -10.48
CA LEU A 10 -5.71 7.82 -9.17
C LEU A 10 -4.31 8.44 -9.01
N ASN A 11 -3.55 8.61 -10.08
CA ASN A 11 -2.16 9.11 -9.99
C ASN A 11 -2.06 10.51 -9.38
N HIS A 12 -3.01 11.40 -9.68
CA HIS A 12 -3.08 12.75 -9.10
C HIS A 12 -3.30 12.70 -7.60
N PHE A 13 -4.18 11.82 -7.11
CA PHE A 13 -4.40 11.67 -5.66
C PHE A 13 -3.13 11.21 -4.96
N SER A 14 -2.42 10.22 -5.52
CA SER A 14 -1.17 9.71 -4.93
C SER A 14 -0.09 10.79 -4.85
N ILE A 15 0.13 11.57 -5.91
CA ILE A 15 1.16 12.62 -5.92
C ILE A 15 0.75 13.81 -5.03
N ILE A 16 -0.43 14.40 -5.28
CA ILE A 16 -0.89 15.60 -4.59
C ILE A 16 -1.12 15.29 -3.10
N GLY A 17 -1.73 14.15 -2.78
CA GLY A 17 -1.99 13.74 -1.42
C GLY A 17 -0.70 13.54 -0.61
N THR A 18 0.37 13.01 -1.23
CA THR A 18 1.67 12.88 -0.56
C THR A 18 2.31 14.25 -0.27
N ILE A 19 2.18 15.21 -1.20
CA ILE A 19 2.64 16.60 -1.00
C ILE A 19 1.85 17.27 0.13
N ILE A 20 0.52 17.13 0.15
CA ILE A 20 -0.34 17.66 1.21
C ILE A 20 0.03 17.04 2.56
N GLY A 21 0.26 15.73 2.61
CA GLY A 21 0.69 15.02 3.81
C GLY A 21 1.99 15.58 4.38
N LEU A 22 3.00 15.81 3.52
CA LEU A 22 4.26 16.44 3.91
C LEU A 22 4.06 17.88 4.41
N GLY A 23 3.26 18.68 3.70
CA GLY A 23 2.96 20.06 4.10
C GLY A 23 2.35 20.13 5.50
N LEU A 24 1.31 19.33 5.75
CA LEU A 24 0.67 19.24 7.07
C LEU A 24 1.64 18.74 8.15
N PHE A 25 2.47 17.74 7.82
CA PHE A 25 3.45 17.21 8.76
C PHE A 25 4.51 18.27 9.12
N LEU A 26 5.03 19.03 8.16
CA LEU A 26 5.97 20.13 8.41
C LEU A 26 5.35 21.24 9.26
N VAL A 27 4.13 21.68 8.92
CA VAL A 27 3.40 22.69 9.71
C VAL A 27 3.16 22.19 11.13
N SER A 28 2.89 20.90 11.32
CA SER A 28 2.72 20.30 12.65
C SER A 28 3.99 20.39 13.51
N LEU A 29 5.17 20.30 12.90
CA LEU A 29 6.45 20.37 13.61
C LEU A 29 6.81 21.81 13.98
N VAL A 30 6.56 22.77 13.09
CA VAL A 30 6.79 24.20 13.35
C VAL A 30 5.81 24.75 14.38
N GLY A 31 4.54 24.34 14.31
CA GLY A 31 3.49 24.78 15.21
C GLY A 31 3.31 23.91 16.46
N GLU A 32 4.18 22.91 16.67
CA GLU A 32 4.09 21.93 17.77
C GLU A 32 2.69 21.32 17.98
N ASN A 33 1.94 21.10 16.89
CA ASN A 33 0.54 20.68 16.93
C ASN A 33 0.40 19.17 16.70
N ASP A 34 -0.09 18.44 17.71
CA ASP A 34 -0.22 16.98 17.63
C ASP A 34 -1.37 16.50 16.74
N ASP A 35 -2.44 17.28 16.60
CA ASP A 35 -3.57 16.94 15.73
C ASP A 35 -3.18 17.03 14.26
N LEU A 36 -2.47 18.10 13.87
CA LEU A 36 -1.91 18.24 12.52
C LEU A 36 -0.89 17.13 12.22
N LYS A 37 -0.11 16.72 13.23
CA LYS A 37 0.86 15.62 13.10
C LYS A 37 0.13 14.31 12.82
N ARG A 38 -0.92 14.00 13.59
CA ARG A 38 -1.78 12.83 13.37
C ARG A 38 -2.44 12.87 12.00
N ALA A 39 -2.95 14.03 11.57
CA ALA A 39 -3.53 14.20 10.24
C ALA A 39 -2.52 13.90 9.11
N GLY A 40 -1.28 14.40 9.23
CA GLY A 40 -0.20 14.08 8.28
C GLY A 40 0.09 12.57 8.20
N LEU A 41 0.19 11.89 9.35
CA LEU A 41 0.41 10.43 9.40
C LEU A 41 -0.76 9.65 8.76
N ILE A 42 -2.00 10.07 9.00
CA ILE A 42 -3.20 9.46 8.38
C ILE A 42 -3.14 9.60 6.86
N ILE A 43 -2.78 10.79 6.36
CA ILE A 43 -2.67 11.04 4.92
C ILE A 43 -1.59 10.15 4.30
N PHE A 44 -0.42 10.02 4.91
CA PHE A 44 0.62 9.11 4.40
C PHE A 44 0.16 7.64 4.39
N ALA A 45 -0.51 7.17 5.44
CA ALA A 45 -1.06 5.81 5.47
C ALA A 45 -2.14 5.60 4.38
N ALA A 46 -3.00 6.58 4.15
CA ALA A 46 -4.00 6.53 3.09
C ALA A 46 -3.38 6.56 1.69
N MET A 47 -2.33 7.37 1.49
CA MET A 47 -1.63 7.46 0.20
C MET A 47 -0.87 6.18 -0.12
N ALA A 48 -0.28 5.50 0.87
CA ALA A 48 0.27 4.15 0.67
C ALA A 48 -0.80 3.21 0.10
N LEU A 49 -1.94 3.07 0.78
CA LEU A 49 -3.04 2.21 0.30
C LEU A 49 -3.56 2.59 -1.11
N LEU A 50 -3.67 3.89 -1.42
CA LEU A 50 -4.12 4.35 -2.74
C LEU A 50 -3.05 4.25 -3.83
N SER A 51 -1.77 4.20 -3.47
CA SER A 51 -0.67 4.03 -4.41
C SER A 51 -0.65 2.62 -5.01
N LEU A 52 -1.15 1.61 -4.29
CA LEU A 52 -1.30 0.23 -4.78
C LEU A 52 -2.20 0.12 -6.04
N PRO A 53 -3.49 0.50 -6.01
CA PRO A 53 -4.33 0.46 -7.22
C PRO A 53 -3.83 1.42 -8.30
N THR A 54 -3.17 2.53 -7.93
CA THR A 54 -2.52 3.43 -8.91
C THR A 54 -1.44 2.69 -9.69
N PHE A 55 -0.56 1.96 -8.99
CA PHE A 55 0.50 1.16 -9.61
C PHE A 55 -0.05 0.03 -10.46
N PHE A 56 -0.99 -0.78 -9.91
CA PHE A 56 -1.56 -1.92 -10.64
C PHE A 56 -2.32 -1.48 -11.91
N SER A 57 -3.03 -0.35 -11.85
CA SER A 57 -3.73 0.18 -13.02
C SER A 57 -2.76 0.79 -14.04
N GLY A 58 -1.57 1.22 -13.62
CA GLY A 58 -0.50 1.70 -14.49
C GLY A 58 0.05 0.61 -15.40
N VAL A 59 0.29 -0.58 -14.88
CA VAL A 59 0.65 -1.77 -15.68
C VAL A 59 -0.46 -2.12 -16.69
N GLY A 60 -1.72 -2.02 -16.29
CA GLY A 60 -2.85 -2.15 -17.21
C GLY A 60 -2.93 -1.04 -18.27
N ALA A 61 -2.47 0.16 -17.94
CA ALA A 61 -2.38 1.28 -18.88
C ALA A 61 -1.27 1.05 -19.92
N GLN A 62 -0.11 0.57 -19.49
CA GLN A 62 1.00 0.17 -20.37
C GLN A 62 0.55 -0.85 -21.41
N GLY A 63 -0.11 -1.94 -21.00
CA GLY A 63 -0.62 -2.95 -21.93
C GLY A 63 -1.62 -2.39 -22.97
N ALA A 64 -2.27 -1.26 -22.67
CA ALA A 64 -3.20 -0.61 -23.60
C ALA A 64 -2.53 0.36 -24.58
N ILE A 65 -1.31 0.83 -24.30
CA ILE A 65 -0.63 1.86 -25.12
C ILE A 65 0.66 1.36 -25.76
N GLN A 66 1.26 0.26 -25.29
CA GLN A 66 2.57 -0.21 -25.74
C GLN A 66 2.62 -0.55 -27.25
N GLU A 67 1.48 -0.89 -27.86
CA GLU A 67 1.38 -1.21 -29.28
C GLU A 67 1.06 0.01 -30.16
N LEU A 68 0.85 1.19 -29.56
CA LEU A 68 0.50 2.40 -30.31
C LEU A 68 1.72 3.02 -30.99
N PRO A 69 1.58 3.49 -32.25
CA PRO A 69 2.67 4.14 -32.95
C PRO A 69 3.07 5.45 -32.25
N GLY A 70 4.38 5.63 -32.01
CA GLY A 70 4.95 6.82 -31.36
C GLY A 70 5.12 6.71 -29.84
N VAL A 71 4.76 5.58 -29.23
CA VAL A 71 5.05 5.29 -27.82
C VAL A 71 6.39 4.59 -27.71
N SER A 72 7.29 5.09 -26.86
CA SER A 72 8.61 4.51 -26.63
C SER A 72 8.58 3.51 -25.48
N GLU A 73 8.99 2.27 -25.74
CA GLU A 73 9.15 1.21 -24.72
C GLU A 73 10.15 1.63 -23.63
N ALA A 74 11.27 2.25 -24.00
CA ALA A 74 12.26 2.75 -23.03
C ALA A 74 11.68 3.82 -22.07
N LEU A 75 10.74 4.66 -22.54
CA LEU A 75 10.06 5.63 -21.66
C LEU A 75 9.07 4.97 -20.71
N ILE A 76 8.40 3.91 -21.16
CA ILE A 76 7.54 3.08 -20.32
C ILE A 76 8.37 2.41 -19.23
N ASP A 77 9.46 1.73 -19.58
CA ASP A 77 10.33 1.03 -18.63
C ASP A 77 10.90 1.99 -17.59
N ARG A 78 11.32 3.19 -18.01
CA ARG A 78 11.78 4.25 -17.10
C ARG A 78 10.68 4.68 -16.13
N HIS A 79 9.47 4.91 -16.63
CA HIS A 79 8.35 5.30 -15.78
C HIS A 79 7.99 4.19 -14.79
N GLU A 80 7.97 2.94 -15.24
CA GLU A 80 7.70 1.78 -14.38
C GLU A 80 8.79 1.61 -13.31
N GLY A 81 10.07 1.70 -13.67
CA GLY A 81 11.18 1.64 -12.71
C GLY A 81 11.10 2.73 -11.64
N ALA A 82 10.85 3.98 -12.05
CA ALA A 82 10.58 5.08 -11.13
C ALA A 82 9.36 4.80 -10.23
N ALA A 83 8.28 4.24 -10.80
CA ALA A 83 7.05 3.93 -10.07
C ALA A 83 7.26 2.81 -9.04
N ILE A 84 8.03 1.77 -9.36
CA ILE A 84 8.40 0.70 -8.43
C ILE A 84 9.15 1.31 -7.23
N LEU A 85 10.19 2.12 -7.49
CA LEU A 85 10.96 2.74 -6.43
C LEU A 85 10.10 3.66 -5.54
N ALA A 86 9.30 4.53 -6.16
CA ALA A 86 8.39 5.43 -5.44
C ALA A 86 7.35 4.66 -4.61
N LEU A 87 6.79 3.57 -5.15
CA LEU A 87 5.84 2.71 -4.44
C LEU A 87 6.47 2.13 -3.18
N PHE A 88 7.66 1.54 -3.26
CA PHE A 88 8.32 0.98 -2.07
C PHE A 88 8.56 2.03 -0.98
N PHE A 89 9.03 3.22 -1.35
CA PHE A 89 9.24 4.30 -0.37
C PHE A 89 7.91 4.84 0.19
N MET A 90 6.86 4.91 -0.62
CA MET A 90 5.52 5.27 -0.16
C MET A 90 4.97 4.24 0.83
N GLU A 91 5.10 2.95 0.56
CA GLU A 91 4.67 1.88 1.47
C GLU A 91 5.45 1.89 2.78
N ILE A 92 6.78 2.13 2.74
CA ILE A 92 7.60 2.27 3.96
C ILE A 92 7.16 3.52 4.76
N THR A 93 6.93 4.64 4.08
CA THR A 93 6.45 5.88 4.71
C THR A 93 5.08 5.66 5.35
N GLY A 94 4.15 4.98 4.67
CA GLY A 94 2.85 4.60 5.19
C GLY A 94 2.94 3.65 6.39
N ALA A 95 3.79 2.63 6.33
CA ALA A 95 3.99 1.69 7.43
C ALA A 95 4.53 2.37 8.70
N LEU A 96 5.54 3.23 8.57
CA LEU A 96 6.04 4.03 9.70
C LEU A 96 5.01 5.04 10.20
N SER A 97 4.13 5.52 9.32
CA SER A 97 3.02 6.39 9.72
C SER A 97 1.99 5.63 10.55
N LEU A 98 1.66 4.39 10.19
CA LEU A 98 0.81 3.50 10.99
C LEU A 98 1.44 3.19 12.36
N VAL A 99 2.75 2.96 12.41
CA VAL A 99 3.48 2.81 13.68
C VAL A 99 3.40 4.10 14.52
N GLY A 100 3.56 5.27 13.89
CA GLY A 100 3.43 6.56 14.56
C GLY A 100 2.03 6.82 15.10
N LEU A 101 0.98 6.43 14.38
CA LEU A 101 -0.40 6.51 14.83
C LEU A 101 -0.66 5.59 16.02
N TRP A 102 -0.18 4.35 15.96
CA TRP A 102 -0.26 3.41 17.08
C TRP A 102 0.49 3.92 18.32
N GLN A 103 1.68 4.51 18.16
CA GLN A 103 2.43 5.12 19.27
C GLN A 103 1.70 6.34 19.86
N SER A 104 1.12 7.19 19.01
CA SER A 104 0.36 8.37 19.43
C SER A 104 -0.85 7.99 20.28
N HIS A 105 -1.43 6.82 19.98
CA HIS A 105 -2.51 6.27 20.77
C HIS A 105 -2.03 5.81 22.16
N LYS A 106 -0.94 5.04 22.22
CA LYS A 106 -0.45 4.44 23.46
C LYS A 106 0.27 5.42 24.40
N PHE A 107 0.97 6.42 23.86
CA PHE A 107 1.87 7.31 24.59
C PHE A 107 1.57 8.80 24.37
N SER A 108 0.36 9.13 23.89
CA SER A 108 -0.11 10.49 23.52
C SER A 108 0.59 11.11 22.30
N ARG A 109 1.87 10.82 22.07
CA ARG A 109 2.69 11.33 20.96
C ARG A 109 3.56 10.21 20.36
N PRO A 110 3.89 10.26 19.05
CA PRO A 110 4.85 9.33 18.47
C PRO A 110 6.26 9.55 19.04
N ALA A 111 7.07 8.48 19.06
CA ALA A 111 8.45 8.57 19.48
C ALA A 111 9.25 9.51 18.56
N ARG A 112 10.20 10.28 19.11
CA ARG A 112 11.02 11.24 18.36
C ARG A 112 11.72 10.57 17.16
N GLY A 113 12.25 9.37 17.35
CA GLY A 113 12.87 8.59 16.27
C GLY A 113 11.90 8.28 15.12
N ASN A 114 10.64 7.94 15.42
CA ASN A 114 9.61 7.70 14.41
C ASN A 114 9.28 8.99 13.64
N VAL A 115 9.13 10.11 14.34
CA VAL A 115 8.85 11.42 13.71
C VAL A 115 9.96 11.82 12.74
N VAL A 116 11.23 11.68 13.15
CA VAL A 116 12.38 11.98 12.29
C VAL A 116 12.43 11.04 11.08
N ALA A 117 12.19 9.74 11.29
CA ALA A 117 12.18 8.76 10.20
C ALA A 117 11.09 9.07 9.17
N VAL A 118 9.85 9.33 9.62
CA VAL A 118 8.74 9.70 8.72
C VAL A 118 9.03 11.00 7.98
N LEU A 119 9.62 12.01 8.65
CA LEU A 119 9.98 13.28 7.99
C LEU A 119 10.99 13.06 6.85
N LEU A 120 12.09 12.36 7.13
CA LEU A 120 13.14 12.13 6.12
C LEU A 120 12.62 11.29 4.96
N LEU A 121 11.87 10.22 5.25
CA LEU A 121 11.31 9.37 4.22
C LEU A 121 10.24 10.08 3.39
N SER A 122 9.34 10.85 4.01
CA SER A 122 8.31 11.58 3.26
C SER A 122 8.89 12.66 2.33
N LEU A 123 9.95 13.35 2.74
CA LEU A 123 10.69 14.27 1.84
C LEU A 123 11.22 13.53 0.61
N PHE A 124 11.83 12.37 0.82
CA PHE A 124 12.34 11.56 -0.28
C PHE A 124 11.22 10.99 -1.16
N THR A 125 10.16 10.46 -0.56
CA THR A 125 8.97 9.93 -1.24
C THR A 125 8.29 10.98 -2.10
N VAL A 126 8.16 12.23 -1.64
CA VAL A 126 7.61 13.34 -2.46
C VAL A 126 8.49 13.58 -3.69
N GLY A 127 9.82 13.57 -3.54
CA GLY A 127 10.75 13.70 -4.66
C GLY A 127 10.59 12.57 -5.69
N LEU A 128 10.48 11.32 -5.22
CA LEU A 128 10.24 10.16 -6.08
C LEU A 128 8.88 10.22 -6.78
N MET A 129 7.82 10.62 -6.07
CA MET A 129 6.48 10.79 -6.67
C MET A 129 6.47 11.89 -7.74
N ALA A 130 7.19 12.99 -7.53
CA ALA A 130 7.38 14.02 -8.55
C ALA A 130 8.13 13.46 -9.77
N ARG A 131 9.19 12.67 -9.55
CA ARG A 131 9.92 11.98 -10.63
C ARG A 131 9.00 11.07 -11.45
N VAL A 132 8.16 10.25 -10.80
CA VAL A 132 7.15 9.40 -11.48
C VAL A 132 6.17 10.23 -12.30
N GLY A 133 5.68 11.34 -11.76
CA GLY A 133 4.81 12.26 -12.50
C GLY A 133 5.49 12.86 -13.73
N THR A 134 6.78 13.18 -13.63
CA THR A 134 7.58 13.72 -14.73
C THR A 134 7.77 12.67 -15.82
N THR A 135 8.25 11.47 -15.46
CA THR A 135 8.46 10.37 -16.42
C THR A 135 7.17 9.89 -17.08
N GLY A 136 6.03 9.97 -16.38
CA GLY A 136 4.73 9.66 -16.95
C GLY A 136 4.24 10.71 -17.95
N GLY A 137 4.62 11.99 -17.76
CA GLY A 137 4.37 13.06 -18.72
C GLY A 137 5.16 12.86 -20.02
N ASP A 138 6.38 12.35 -19.91
CA ASP A 138 7.27 12.11 -21.04
C ASP A 138 6.72 11.09 -22.05
N ILE A 139 5.96 10.09 -21.58
CA ILE A 139 5.28 9.08 -22.42
C ILE A 139 4.22 9.72 -23.32
N ARG A 140 3.54 10.77 -22.84
CA ARG A 140 2.41 11.41 -23.54
C ARG A 140 2.82 12.48 -24.55
N HIS A 141 4.00 13.05 -24.39
CA HIS A 141 4.47 14.19 -25.17
C HIS A 141 5.70 13.80 -26.00
N PRO A 142 5.52 13.00 -27.07
CA PRO A 142 6.62 12.67 -27.97
C PRO A 142 7.22 13.92 -28.64
N GLU A 143 6.47 15.03 -28.67
CA GLU A 143 6.96 16.32 -29.18
C GLU A 143 8.15 16.87 -28.37
N VAL A 144 8.29 16.47 -27.10
CA VAL A 144 9.38 16.91 -26.21
C VAL A 144 10.71 16.26 -26.59
N TRP A 145 10.69 15.09 -27.25
CA TRP A 145 11.89 14.31 -27.60
C TRP A 145 12.09 14.15 -29.12
N ALA A 146 11.23 14.72 -29.95
CA ALA A 146 11.23 14.52 -31.41
C ALA A 146 12.56 14.91 -32.13
N SER A 147 13.54 15.46 -31.42
CA SER A 147 14.88 15.83 -31.92
C SER A 147 16.06 15.25 -31.12
N SER A 148 15.83 14.40 -30.12
CA SER A 148 16.86 13.91 -29.18
C SER A 148 16.51 12.53 -28.62
N ASP A 149 17.52 11.71 -28.32
CA ASP A 149 17.32 10.41 -27.67
C ASP A 149 16.51 10.57 -26.35
N PRO A 150 15.33 9.93 -26.21
CA PRO A 150 14.46 10.08 -25.04
C PRO A 150 15.13 9.73 -23.70
N ALA A 151 16.20 8.92 -23.74
CA ALA A 151 17.01 8.56 -22.57
C ALA A 151 18.13 9.57 -22.25
N ALA A 152 18.48 10.48 -23.18
CA ALA A 152 19.62 11.38 -23.03
C ALA A 152 19.28 12.73 -22.36
N ASN A 153 18.00 13.06 -22.16
CA ASN A 153 17.53 14.39 -21.73
C ASN A 153 17.03 14.44 -20.27
N GLU A 154 17.61 13.63 -19.38
CA GLU A 154 17.16 13.56 -17.98
C GLU A 154 17.80 14.60 -17.03
N GLY A 155 18.77 15.37 -17.55
CA GLY A 155 19.63 16.22 -16.74
C GLY A 155 20.47 15.43 -15.72
N THR A 156 21.31 16.14 -14.95
CA THR A 156 22.21 15.50 -13.99
C THR A 156 21.45 14.83 -12.83
N LEU A 157 20.35 15.41 -12.37
CA LEU A 157 19.57 14.84 -11.26
C LEU A 157 18.76 13.60 -11.70
N GLY A 158 18.17 13.62 -12.89
CA GLY A 158 17.42 12.47 -13.42
C GLY A 158 18.32 11.28 -13.70
N SER A 159 19.50 11.49 -14.28
CA SER A 159 20.48 10.42 -14.50
C SER A 159 21.00 9.78 -13.21
N ILE A 160 21.20 10.56 -12.14
CA ILE A 160 21.53 10.02 -10.82
C ILE A 160 20.37 9.18 -10.29
N ALA A 161 19.13 9.69 -10.35
CA ALA A 161 17.96 8.96 -9.87
C ALA A 161 17.76 7.64 -10.63
N HIS A 162 17.86 7.67 -11.96
CA HIS A 162 17.74 6.51 -12.83
C HIS A 162 18.72 5.39 -12.48
N ALA A 163 19.94 5.73 -11.99
CA ALA A 163 20.90 4.73 -11.54
C ALA A 163 20.43 3.90 -10.32
N PHE A 164 19.45 4.41 -9.55
CA PHE A 164 18.84 3.71 -8.42
C PHE A 164 17.44 3.17 -8.73
N GLU A 165 16.86 3.49 -9.88
CA GLU A 165 15.56 2.98 -10.32
C GLU A 165 15.70 1.48 -10.68
N PRO A 166 14.86 0.59 -10.11
CA PRO A 166 14.87 -0.82 -10.46
C PRO A 166 14.49 -1.03 -11.92
N ALA A 167 15.24 -1.87 -12.64
CA ALA A 167 14.86 -2.31 -13.97
C ALA A 167 13.69 -3.31 -13.86
N PRO A 168 12.50 -3.03 -14.43
CA PRO A 168 11.30 -3.86 -14.23
C PRO A 168 11.48 -5.33 -14.65
N ASP A 169 12.20 -5.55 -15.75
CA ASP A 169 12.58 -6.86 -16.27
C ASP A 169 13.39 -7.69 -15.25
N LYS A 170 14.40 -7.08 -14.63
CA LYS A 170 15.25 -7.74 -13.62
C LYS A 170 14.50 -8.05 -12.35
N VAL A 171 13.57 -7.18 -11.95
CA VAL A 171 12.71 -7.45 -10.78
C VAL A 171 11.79 -8.64 -11.07
N THR A 172 11.21 -8.69 -12.28
CA THR A 172 10.38 -9.80 -12.74
C THR A 172 11.19 -11.11 -12.79
N GLU A 173 12.40 -11.07 -13.35
CA GLU A 173 13.31 -12.21 -13.41
C GLU A 173 13.66 -12.71 -12.01
N LEU A 174 13.99 -11.80 -11.07
CA LEU A 174 14.27 -12.15 -9.68
C LEU A 174 13.07 -12.85 -9.02
N MET A 175 11.85 -12.37 -9.26
CA MET A 175 10.64 -12.95 -8.68
C MET A 175 10.30 -14.32 -9.26
N THR A 176 10.64 -14.56 -10.52
CA THR A 176 10.36 -15.81 -11.23
C THR A 176 11.58 -16.74 -11.33
N ALA A 177 12.70 -16.37 -10.70
CA ALA A 177 13.99 -17.05 -10.83
C ALA A 177 13.94 -18.56 -10.59
N ASN A 178 13.20 -19.01 -9.59
CA ASN A 178 12.95 -20.43 -9.36
C ASN A 178 11.73 -20.70 -8.45
N LYS A 179 11.24 -21.94 -8.48
CA LYS A 179 10.07 -22.37 -7.70
C LYS A 179 10.24 -22.28 -6.18
N PHE A 180 11.46 -22.41 -5.65
CA PHE A 180 11.70 -22.35 -4.19
C PHE A 180 11.64 -20.91 -3.68
N TRP A 181 12.18 -19.96 -4.45
CA TRP A 181 12.06 -18.54 -4.17
C TRP A 181 10.60 -18.09 -4.20
N TRP A 182 9.87 -18.46 -5.25
CA TRP A 182 8.42 -18.21 -5.33
C TRP A 182 7.66 -18.82 -4.14
N ALA A 183 7.94 -20.09 -3.80
CA ALA A 183 7.30 -20.76 -2.67
C ALA A 183 7.63 -20.10 -1.32
N PHE A 184 8.88 -19.66 -1.11
CA PHE A 184 9.30 -18.93 0.07
C PHE A 184 8.53 -17.60 0.21
N MET A 185 8.45 -16.82 -0.86
CA MET A 185 7.71 -15.56 -0.90
C MET A 185 6.22 -15.77 -0.60
N MET A 186 5.61 -16.78 -1.20
CA MET A 186 4.21 -17.13 -0.93
C MET A 186 4.00 -17.62 0.50
N ALA A 187 4.92 -18.42 1.06
CA ALA A 187 4.86 -18.82 2.46
C ALA A 187 4.94 -17.61 3.41
N LEU A 188 5.83 -16.66 3.11
CA LEU A 188 5.95 -15.41 3.85
C LEU A 188 4.65 -14.59 3.78
N HIS A 189 4.02 -14.51 2.60
CA HIS A 189 2.69 -13.88 2.44
C HIS A 189 1.60 -14.54 3.31
N PHE A 190 1.60 -15.86 3.43
CA PHE A 190 0.67 -16.59 4.31
C PHE A 190 0.96 -16.35 5.79
N ILE A 191 2.23 -16.28 6.19
CA ILE A 191 2.62 -15.94 7.57
C ILE A 191 2.06 -14.57 7.93
N GLY A 192 2.22 -13.58 7.05
CA GLY A 192 1.65 -12.25 7.29
C GLY A 192 0.11 -12.27 7.37
N LEU A 193 -0.58 -13.08 6.55
CA LEU A 193 -2.05 -13.25 6.64
C LEU A 193 -2.45 -13.79 8.01
N VAL A 194 -1.77 -14.82 8.50
CA VAL A 194 -2.03 -15.41 9.83
C VAL A 194 -1.81 -14.37 10.92
N MET A 195 -0.77 -13.55 10.81
CA MET A 195 -0.49 -12.50 11.79
C MET A 195 -1.58 -11.43 11.82
N ILE A 196 -1.99 -10.89 10.67
CA ILE A 196 -2.98 -9.81 10.62
C ILE A 196 -4.40 -10.31 10.90
N VAL A 197 -4.83 -11.39 10.25
CA VAL A 197 -6.16 -11.96 10.44
C VAL A 197 -6.28 -12.58 11.82
N GLY A 198 -5.22 -13.19 12.35
CA GLY A 198 -5.21 -13.72 13.71
C GLY A 198 -5.32 -12.62 14.77
N ALA A 199 -4.51 -11.56 14.66
CA ALA A 199 -4.51 -10.47 15.64
C ALA A 199 -5.80 -9.62 15.58
N VAL A 200 -6.19 -9.16 14.38
CA VAL A 200 -7.39 -8.33 14.20
C VAL A 200 -8.64 -9.18 14.35
N GLY A 201 -8.67 -10.41 13.81
CA GLY A 201 -9.82 -11.29 13.94
C GLY A 201 -10.10 -11.71 15.39
N ALA A 202 -9.07 -11.88 16.22
CA ALA A 202 -9.28 -12.10 17.66
C ALA A 202 -9.96 -10.90 18.32
N LEU A 203 -9.53 -9.67 17.99
CA LEU A 203 -10.16 -8.44 18.47
C LEU A 203 -11.61 -8.33 18.00
N ASP A 204 -11.86 -8.62 16.72
CA ASP A 204 -13.19 -8.59 16.10
C ASP A 204 -14.14 -9.60 16.75
N LEU A 205 -13.70 -10.84 16.95
CA LEU A 205 -14.48 -11.87 17.64
C LEU A 205 -14.79 -11.44 19.08
N ARG A 206 -13.83 -10.82 19.78
CA ARG A 206 -14.10 -10.28 21.12
C ARG A 206 -15.16 -9.18 21.08
N MET A 207 -15.10 -8.27 20.10
CA MET A 207 -16.12 -7.22 19.93
C MET A 207 -17.50 -7.80 19.60
N LEU A 208 -17.57 -8.92 18.88
CA LEU A 208 -18.82 -9.62 18.59
C LEU A 208 -19.40 -10.39 19.78
N GLY A 209 -18.66 -10.50 20.88
CA GLY A 209 -19.11 -11.11 22.13
C GLY A 209 -18.60 -12.52 22.38
N PHE A 210 -17.61 -12.99 21.61
CA PHE A 210 -16.85 -14.20 21.95
C PHE A 210 -15.80 -13.88 23.01
N ALA A 211 -15.46 -14.85 23.87
CA ALA A 211 -14.43 -14.69 24.91
C ALA A 211 -14.56 -13.40 25.75
N LYS A 212 -15.78 -13.04 26.17
CA LYS A 212 -16.09 -11.73 26.78
C LYS A 212 -15.24 -11.37 28.01
N GLU A 213 -14.72 -12.36 28.71
CA GLU A 213 -13.90 -12.14 29.90
C GLU A 213 -12.52 -11.53 29.59
N LEU A 214 -12.08 -11.55 28.33
CA LEU A 214 -10.84 -10.89 27.93
C LEU A 214 -11.03 -9.38 27.74
N PRO A 215 -10.25 -8.53 28.43
CA PRO A 215 -10.28 -7.08 28.21
C PRO A 215 -9.76 -6.72 26.81
N ILE A 216 -10.48 -5.85 26.10
CA ILE A 216 -10.09 -5.40 24.74
C ILE A 216 -8.76 -4.63 24.77
N ALA A 217 -8.50 -3.82 25.80
CA ALA A 217 -7.23 -3.11 25.98
C ALA A 217 -6.01 -4.06 25.99
N SER A 218 -6.16 -5.25 26.57
CA SER A 218 -5.09 -6.27 26.57
C SER A 218 -4.86 -6.86 25.18
N MET A 219 -5.93 -7.07 24.42
CA MET A 219 -5.87 -7.62 23.07
C MET A 219 -5.30 -6.63 22.05
N HIS A 220 -5.46 -5.32 22.29
CA HIS A 220 -4.85 -4.27 21.45
C HIS A 220 -3.33 -4.35 21.37
N ARG A 221 -2.68 -5.01 22.35
CA ARG A 221 -1.24 -5.33 22.30
C ARG A 221 -0.85 -6.24 21.13
N LEU A 222 -1.81 -6.87 20.45
CA LEU A 222 -1.60 -7.67 19.25
C LEU A 222 -1.51 -6.83 17.97
N VAL A 223 -1.94 -5.55 17.99
CA VAL A 223 -1.95 -4.68 16.79
C VAL A 223 -0.57 -4.52 16.14
N PRO A 224 0.56 -4.41 16.87
CA PRO A 224 1.88 -4.38 16.24
C PRO A 224 2.18 -5.63 15.40
N TRP A 225 1.71 -6.80 15.82
CA TRP A 225 1.83 -8.03 15.02
C TRP A 225 0.92 -7.99 13.79
N ALA A 226 -0.27 -7.39 13.91
CA ALA A 226 -1.14 -7.14 12.77
C ALA A 226 -0.47 -6.22 11.74
N LEU A 227 0.17 -5.14 12.18
CA LEU A 227 0.90 -4.20 11.34
C LEU A 227 2.12 -4.85 10.67
N ALA A 228 2.88 -5.65 11.41
CA ALA A 228 3.99 -6.43 10.84
C ALA A 228 3.50 -7.42 9.78
N GLY A 229 2.37 -8.11 10.04
CA GLY A 229 1.73 -9.00 9.08
C GLY A 229 1.27 -8.25 7.83
N PHE A 230 0.64 -7.08 8.00
CA PHE A 230 0.23 -6.20 6.91
C PHE A 230 1.43 -5.82 6.01
N ALA A 231 2.53 -5.36 6.62
CA ALA A 231 3.72 -4.94 5.90
C ALA A 231 4.32 -6.11 5.09
N ILE A 232 4.36 -7.31 5.68
CA ILE A 232 4.77 -8.52 4.98
C ILE A 232 3.85 -8.78 3.78
N ASN A 233 2.53 -8.74 3.96
CA ASN A 233 1.56 -9.01 2.90
C ASN A 233 1.61 -8.01 1.75
N VAL A 234 1.72 -6.72 2.05
CA VAL A 234 1.83 -5.68 1.02
C VAL A 234 3.12 -5.87 0.24
N THR A 235 4.26 -6.01 0.93
CA THR A 235 5.56 -6.19 0.27
C THR A 235 5.58 -7.43 -0.62
N THR A 236 5.20 -8.58 -0.06
CA THR A 236 5.17 -9.84 -0.83
C THR A 236 4.08 -9.85 -1.91
N GLY A 237 2.96 -9.15 -1.70
CA GLY A 237 1.88 -9.03 -2.68
C GLY A 237 2.24 -8.16 -3.88
N VAL A 238 2.89 -7.01 -3.65
CA VAL A 238 3.44 -6.15 -4.71
C VAL A 238 4.50 -6.90 -5.50
N LEU A 239 5.42 -7.59 -4.81
CA LEU A 239 6.44 -8.41 -5.46
C LEU A 239 5.84 -9.56 -6.29
N ALA A 240 4.81 -10.24 -5.78
CA ALA A 240 4.09 -11.27 -6.54
C ALA A 240 3.43 -10.69 -7.79
N PHE A 241 2.84 -9.50 -7.69
CA PHE A 241 2.26 -8.78 -8.83
C PHE A 241 3.33 -8.46 -9.88
N ILE A 242 4.46 -7.86 -9.49
CA ILE A 242 5.58 -7.55 -10.40
C ILE A 242 6.15 -8.82 -11.05
N GLY A 243 6.15 -9.96 -10.35
CA GLY A 243 6.61 -11.22 -10.94
C GLY A 243 5.70 -11.77 -12.04
N MET A 244 4.39 -11.49 -12.02
CA MET A 244 3.44 -11.96 -13.02
C MET A 244 2.35 -10.89 -13.33
N PRO A 245 2.73 -9.71 -13.86
CA PRO A 245 1.84 -8.55 -13.93
C PRO A 245 0.58 -8.82 -14.75
N ASN A 246 0.73 -9.47 -15.91
CA ASN A 246 -0.38 -9.82 -16.80
C ASN A 246 -1.38 -10.79 -16.15
N PHE A 247 -0.92 -11.64 -15.24
CA PHE A 247 -1.78 -12.60 -14.56
C PHE A 247 -2.74 -11.93 -13.58
N TYR A 248 -2.28 -10.92 -12.86
CA TYR A 248 -3.09 -10.21 -11.87
C TYR A 248 -3.90 -9.07 -12.48
N THR A 249 -3.30 -8.32 -13.42
CA THR A 249 -3.89 -7.09 -13.97
C THR A 249 -5.23 -7.32 -14.66
N TYR A 250 -5.39 -8.44 -15.36
CA TYR A 250 -6.59 -8.75 -16.14
C TYR A 250 -7.56 -9.69 -15.43
N ASP A 251 -7.29 -10.04 -14.17
CA ASP A 251 -8.16 -10.89 -13.37
C ASP A 251 -9.13 -10.06 -12.50
N ILE A 252 -10.42 -10.39 -12.57
CA ILE A 252 -11.46 -9.65 -11.83
C ILE A 252 -11.39 -9.92 -10.31
N ALA A 253 -11.00 -11.12 -9.89
CA ALA A 253 -10.89 -11.46 -8.47
C ALA A 253 -9.76 -10.64 -7.81
N PHE A 254 -8.67 -10.36 -8.54
CA PHE A 254 -7.64 -9.43 -8.09
C PHE A 254 -8.19 -8.03 -7.81
N TRP A 255 -8.93 -7.42 -8.75
CA TRP A 255 -9.48 -6.07 -8.54
C TRP A 255 -10.49 -6.00 -7.39
N ILE A 256 -11.37 -7.00 -7.26
CA ILE A 256 -12.29 -7.08 -6.12
C ILE A 256 -11.50 -7.24 -4.80
N LYS A 257 -10.40 -8.00 -4.81
CA LYS A 257 -9.51 -8.14 -3.64
C LYS A 257 -8.88 -6.81 -3.25
N ILE A 258 -8.34 -6.06 -4.21
CA ILE A 258 -7.78 -4.73 -3.96
C ILE A 258 -8.85 -3.79 -3.40
N PHE A 259 -10.05 -3.79 -3.97
CA PHE A 259 -11.16 -3.01 -3.44
C PHE A 259 -11.53 -3.41 -2.00
N ALA A 260 -11.57 -4.70 -1.68
CA ALA A 260 -11.82 -5.18 -0.32
C ALA A 260 -10.71 -4.75 0.66
N ILE A 261 -9.44 -4.68 0.24
CA ILE A 261 -8.33 -4.15 1.05
C ILE A 261 -8.52 -2.64 1.31
N LEU A 262 -8.95 -1.86 0.32
CA LEU A 262 -9.27 -0.44 0.54
C LEU A 262 -10.42 -0.27 1.54
N LEU A 263 -11.45 -1.11 1.44
CA LEU A 263 -12.55 -1.13 2.42
C LEU A 263 -12.08 -1.53 3.82
N LEU A 264 -11.12 -2.45 3.95
CA LEU A 264 -10.49 -2.78 5.24
C LEU A 264 -9.73 -1.57 5.82
N GLY A 265 -9.03 -0.81 4.98
CA GLY A 265 -8.40 0.45 5.39
C GLY A 265 -9.43 1.47 5.91
N LEU A 266 -10.55 1.64 5.20
CA LEU A 266 -11.65 2.50 5.63
C LEU A 266 -12.34 1.99 6.90
N ASN A 267 -12.48 0.66 7.05
CA ASN A 267 -13.04 0.03 8.24
C ASN A 267 -12.15 0.29 9.47
N ALA A 268 -10.84 0.11 9.33
CA ALA A 268 -9.88 0.45 10.37
C ALA A 268 -9.89 1.96 10.68
N ALA A 269 -9.98 2.82 9.66
CA ALA A 269 -10.12 4.26 9.86
C ALA A 269 -11.41 4.60 10.62
N ALA A 270 -12.55 3.99 10.28
CA ALA A 270 -13.80 4.18 11.01
C ALA A 270 -13.67 3.75 12.47
N PHE A 271 -12.94 2.67 12.76
CA PHE A 271 -12.70 2.21 14.13
C PHE A 271 -11.89 3.22 14.95
N TYR A 272 -10.77 3.72 14.41
CA TYR A 272 -9.85 4.60 15.14
C TYR A 272 -10.20 6.09 15.10
N LEU A 273 -10.92 6.56 14.08
CA LEU A 273 -11.29 7.98 13.93
C LEU A 273 -12.65 8.32 14.56
N THR A 274 -13.45 7.31 14.92
CA THR A 274 -14.69 7.50 15.69
C THR A 274 -14.44 7.19 17.16
N ASP A 275 -15.37 7.59 18.02
CA ASP A 275 -15.32 7.26 19.46
C ASP A 275 -15.46 5.76 19.74
N THR A 276 -15.71 4.93 18.72
CA THR A 276 -15.86 3.47 18.87
C THR A 276 -14.67 2.86 19.57
N PHE A 277 -13.44 3.20 19.14
CA PHE A 277 -12.23 2.67 19.77
C PHE A 277 -12.14 3.07 21.26
N ASN A 278 -12.33 4.36 21.56
CA ASN A 278 -12.24 4.88 22.93
C ASN A 278 -13.25 4.19 23.85
N VAL A 279 -14.47 3.99 23.38
CA VAL A 279 -15.52 3.28 24.14
C VAL A 279 -15.08 1.85 24.42
N VAL A 280 -14.59 1.12 23.41
CA VAL A 280 -14.26 -0.31 23.60
C VAL A 280 -13.01 -0.55 24.43
N GLU A 281 -12.06 0.39 24.44
CA GLU A 281 -10.83 0.27 25.24
C GLU A 281 -11.11 0.38 26.75
N HIS A 282 -12.12 1.17 27.14
CA HIS A 282 -12.50 1.38 28.54
C HIS A 282 -13.47 0.31 29.07
N MET A 283 -13.88 -0.65 28.24
CA MET A 283 -14.80 -1.72 28.67
C MET A 283 -14.11 -2.73 29.59
N GLY A 284 -14.82 -3.09 30.65
CA GLY A 284 -14.40 -4.14 31.58
C GLY A 284 -14.55 -5.57 31.03
N PRO A 285 -13.98 -6.57 31.72
CA PRO A 285 -14.27 -7.98 31.46
C PRO A 285 -15.78 -8.26 31.49
N GLY A 286 -16.28 -9.04 30.54
CA GLY A 286 -17.68 -9.46 30.46
C GLY A 286 -18.62 -8.46 29.78
N GLU A 287 -18.19 -7.21 29.57
CA GLU A 287 -19.02 -6.18 28.96
C GLU A 287 -19.24 -6.41 27.45
N ASP A 288 -20.44 -6.03 26.99
CA ASP A 288 -20.85 -6.11 25.61
C ASP A 288 -20.43 -4.87 24.82
N ALA A 289 -19.76 -5.09 23.69
CA ALA A 289 -19.40 -3.99 22.81
C ALA A 289 -20.65 -3.29 22.24
N PRO A 290 -20.60 -1.97 22.04
CA PRO A 290 -21.71 -1.22 21.48
C PRO A 290 -21.98 -1.64 20.02
N PRO A 291 -23.20 -1.44 19.50
CA PRO A 291 -23.56 -1.85 18.14
C PRO A 291 -22.61 -1.37 17.02
N PRO A 292 -22.10 -0.12 17.03
CA PRO A 292 -21.13 0.33 16.02
C PRO A 292 -19.85 -0.52 15.99
N ALA A 293 -19.32 -0.89 17.16
CA ALA A 293 -18.14 -1.76 17.26
C ALA A 293 -18.42 -3.15 16.68
N LYS A 294 -19.62 -3.71 16.93
CA LYS A 294 -20.03 -5.00 16.37
C LYS A 294 -20.15 -4.96 14.84
N ILE A 295 -20.66 -3.87 14.28
CA ILE A 295 -20.76 -3.70 12.81
C ILE A 295 -19.37 -3.61 12.19
N ILE A 296 -18.46 -2.83 12.78
CA ILE A 296 -17.07 -2.70 12.33
C ILE A 296 -16.37 -4.07 12.38
N ALA A 297 -16.48 -4.79 13.49
CA ALA A 297 -15.91 -6.12 13.67
C ALA A 297 -16.45 -7.14 12.66
N ALA A 298 -17.78 -7.20 12.48
CA ALA A 298 -18.40 -8.12 11.53
C ALA A 298 -17.98 -7.82 10.08
N SER A 299 -17.97 -6.54 9.70
CA SER A 299 -17.55 -6.14 8.36
C SER A 299 -16.07 -6.39 8.10
N SER A 300 -15.19 -6.17 9.09
CA SER A 300 -13.77 -6.56 9.03
C SER A 300 -13.60 -8.04 8.75
N LEU A 301 -14.27 -8.92 9.52
CA LEU A 301 -14.19 -10.37 9.32
C LEU A 301 -14.71 -10.81 7.94
N VAL A 302 -15.81 -10.24 7.47
CA VAL A 302 -16.36 -10.52 6.14
C VAL A 302 -15.39 -10.08 5.04
N LEU A 303 -14.81 -8.88 5.16
CA LEU A 303 -13.84 -8.37 4.19
C LEU A 303 -12.55 -9.20 4.18
N TRP A 304 -12.03 -9.60 5.33
CA TRP A 304 -10.87 -10.50 5.41
C TRP A 304 -11.16 -11.87 4.79
N PHE A 305 -12.34 -12.44 5.07
CA PHE A 305 -12.79 -13.67 4.42
C PHE A 305 -12.86 -13.52 2.90
N ALA A 306 -13.39 -12.40 2.40
CA ALA A 306 -13.40 -12.09 0.98
C ALA A 306 -11.97 -11.98 0.41
N VAL A 307 -11.06 -11.26 1.07
CA VAL A 307 -9.65 -11.10 0.63
C VAL A 307 -8.93 -12.44 0.52
N ILE A 308 -9.11 -13.34 1.50
CA ILE A 308 -8.52 -14.68 1.49
C ILE A 308 -9.10 -15.52 0.35
N THR A 309 -10.43 -15.51 0.23
CA THR A 309 -11.16 -16.29 -0.77
C THR A 309 -10.79 -15.85 -2.19
N LEU A 310 -10.85 -14.54 -2.47
CA LEU A 310 -10.46 -13.96 -3.75
C LEU A 310 -8.98 -14.21 -4.04
N GLY A 311 -8.11 -14.13 -3.03
CA GLY A 311 -6.70 -14.48 -3.14
C GLY A 311 -6.48 -15.91 -3.66
N ARG A 312 -7.34 -16.85 -3.27
CA ARG A 312 -7.30 -18.23 -3.78
C ARG A 312 -7.87 -18.35 -5.19
N TYR A 313 -8.92 -17.61 -5.52
CA TYR A 313 -9.53 -17.64 -6.86
C TYR A 313 -8.67 -17.00 -7.95
N ILE A 314 -7.71 -16.15 -7.60
CA ILE A 314 -6.69 -15.66 -8.55
C ILE A 314 -5.81 -16.82 -9.07
N GLN A 315 -5.59 -17.88 -8.28
CA GLN A 315 -4.74 -19.01 -8.69
C GLN A 315 -5.53 -20.00 -9.56
N PHE A 316 -5.08 -20.24 -10.80
CA PHE A 316 -5.71 -21.21 -11.70
C PHE A 316 -5.35 -22.67 -11.34
N TYR A 317 -6.22 -23.61 -11.71
CA TYR A 317 -6.03 -25.07 -11.64
C TYR A 317 -5.06 -25.65 -12.70
N GLN A 318 -4.26 -24.82 -13.37
CA GLN A 318 -3.23 -25.33 -14.28
C GLN A 318 -1.97 -25.64 -13.50
N SER A 319 -1.41 -26.83 -13.73
CA SER A 319 -0.15 -27.30 -13.16
C SER A 319 1.00 -26.36 -13.55
N THR A 320 1.18 -25.30 -12.78
CA THR A 320 2.20 -24.26 -12.97
C THR A 320 3.64 -24.77 -12.72
N VAL A 321 3.81 -26.08 -12.56
CA VAL A 321 5.10 -26.76 -12.42
C VAL A 321 5.41 -27.67 -13.61
N SER A 322 4.47 -27.91 -14.53
CA SER A 322 4.72 -28.67 -15.75
C SER A 322 4.67 -27.76 -16.97
N GLY A 323 5.75 -27.01 -17.18
CA GLY A 323 6.19 -26.67 -18.52
C GLY A 323 6.75 -27.95 -19.17
N ARG A 324 5.86 -28.74 -19.76
CA ARG A 324 6.13 -29.53 -20.96
C ARG A 324 5.00 -29.25 -21.94
#